data_AF-A0A645F5N3-F1
#
_entry.id   AF-A0A645F5N3-F1
#
_cell.length_a   1.000
_cell.length_b   1.000
_cell.length_c   1.000
_cell.angle_alpha   90.00
_cell.angle_beta   90.00
_cell.angle_gamma   90.00
#
_symmetry.space_group_name_H-M   'P 1'
#
loop_
_entity.id
_entity.type
_entity.pdbx_description
1 polymer ?
#
loop_
_entity_poly.entity_id
_entity_poly.type
_entity_poly.pdbx_seq_one_letter_code
_entity_poly.pdbx_strand_id
1 'polypeptide(L)'
;MLALNLYSRGIDIGLDFHNLPEIVTTVEEASGIEVHPRHPYAGKLVFTAFSGSHQDAIRKGLEQVDATAAFFHQGWKMPYLHIDPKDVGRSYEQLIRINSQSGKGGVAFILEKEFGIFAPKAMHPAIGAAVQKVAESRGGEISAADIRKVFEENFVNLTGPYNLSEYSRITQNIAKGQVEVQFKLRCNDQTETLTARGNGLLSAVTGGLKKSKLVPPFELEDYSEHTLGKDKNAKALAFVGIRLKETGELIDGAGSHSDIARTAVAALVSALNRSARQRIEPKKA
;
A
#
# COMPACT_ATOMS: atom_id res chain seq x y z
N MET A 1 -14.89 -31.10 9.73
CA MET A 1 -15.54 -30.38 10.85
C MET A 1 -15.32 -31.07 12.20
N LEU A 2 -15.74 -32.33 12.37
CA LEU A 2 -15.61 -33.05 13.66
C LEU A 2 -14.16 -33.10 14.18
N ALA A 3 -13.20 -33.42 13.30
CA ALA A 3 -11.79 -33.48 13.67
C ALA A 3 -11.25 -32.14 14.20
N LEU A 4 -11.55 -31.02 13.54
CA LEU A 4 -11.10 -29.69 14.00
C LEU A 4 -11.78 -29.24 15.31
N ASN A 5 -12.98 -29.72 15.62
CA ASN A 5 -13.58 -29.51 16.93
C ASN A 5 -12.75 -30.19 18.03
N LEU A 6 -12.34 -31.45 17.81
CA LEU A 6 -11.50 -32.22 18.73
C LEU A 6 -10.10 -31.59 18.86
N TYR A 7 -9.49 -31.23 17.73
CA TYR A 7 -8.20 -30.54 17.70
C TYR A 7 -8.22 -29.23 18.50
N SER A 8 -9.28 -28.42 18.37
CA SER A 8 -9.41 -27.16 19.12
C SER A 8 -9.52 -27.34 20.65
N ARG A 9 -9.70 -28.58 21.12
CA ARG A 9 -9.72 -28.99 22.53
C ARG A 9 -8.47 -29.78 22.95
N GLY A 10 -7.45 -29.86 22.09
CA GLY A 10 -6.19 -30.54 22.37
C GLY A 10 -6.26 -32.07 22.27
N ILE A 11 -7.27 -32.61 21.59
CA ILE A 11 -7.38 -34.05 21.34
C ILE A 11 -6.68 -34.36 20.01
N ASP A 12 -5.75 -35.32 20.03
CA ASP A 12 -5.11 -35.83 18.83
C ASP A 12 -6.14 -36.53 17.92
N ILE A 13 -6.07 -36.22 16.64
CA ILE A 13 -7.05 -36.64 15.63
C ILE A 13 -6.45 -37.52 14.53
N GLY A 14 -5.12 -37.67 14.47
CA GLY A 14 -4.44 -38.47 13.44
C GLY A 14 -4.67 -38.00 12.00
N LEU A 15 -5.14 -36.76 11.80
CA LEU A 15 -5.41 -36.15 10.51
C LEU A 15 -4.67 -34.81 10.40
N ASP A 16 -4.20 -34.52 9.19
CA ASP A 16 -3.47 -33.28 8.90
C ASP A 16 -4.39 -32.25 8.23
N PHE A 17 -4.51 -31.09 8.86
CA PHE A 17 -5.28 -29.95 8.36
C PHE A 17 -4.41 -28.70 8.16
N HIS A 18 -3.08 -28.80 8.16
CA HIS A 18 -2.17 -27.65 8.08
C HIS A 18 -2.38 -26.79 6.82
N ASN A 19 -2.95 -27.38 5.76
CA ASN A 19 -3.34 -26.67 4.54
C ASN A 19 -4.83 -26.86 4.22
N LEU A 20 -5.69 -26.36 5.10
CA LEU A 20 -7.14 -26.42 4.90
C LEU A 20 -7.62 -25.76 3.58
N PRO A 21 -7.00 -24.66 3.06
CA PRO A 21 -7.33 -24.13 1.74
C PRO A 21 -7.22 -25.15 0.59
N GLU A 22 -6.19 -25.98 0.58
CA GLU A 22 -5.99 -27.00 -0.45
C GLU A 22 -7.05 -28.10 -0.36
N ILE A 23 -7.40 -28.51 0.86
CA ILE A 23 -8.48 -29.47 1.11
C ILE A 23 -9.81 -28.92 0.59
N VAL A 24 -10.12 -27.65 0.87
CA VAL A 24 -11.33 -26.98 0.38
C VAL A 24 -11.37 -26.99 -1.14
N THR A 25 -10.28 -26.55 -1.78
CA THR A 25 -10.17 -26.50 -3.25
C THR A 25 -10.42 -27.88 -3.85
N THR A 26 -9.78 -28.92 -3.31
CA THR A 26 -9.94 -30.30 -3.79
C THR A 26 -11.38 -30.79 -3.67
N VAL A 27 -12.07 -30.47 -2.56
CA VAL A 27 -13.47 -30.87 -2.33
C VAL A 27 -14.42 -30.10 -3.26
N GLU A 28 -14.22 -28.81 -3.46
CA GLU A 28 -15.02 -27.98 -4.37
C GLU A 28 -14.88 -28.47 -5.81
N GLU A 29 -13.65 -28.77 -6.25
CA GLU A 29 -13.37 -29.33 -7.59
C GLU A 29 -14.02 -30.71 -7.79
N ALA A 30 -13.91 -31.60 -6.80
CA ALA A 30 -14.45 -32.95 -6.89
C ALA A 30 -15.99 -33.00 -6.82
N SER A 31 -16.60 -32.09 -6.06
CA SER A 31 -18.05 -32.08 -5.83
C SER A 31 -18.82 -31.13 -6.74
N GLY A 32 -18.17 -30.11 -7.31
CA GLY A 32 -18.82 -29.00 -8.00
C GLY A 32 -19.64 -28.09 -7.09
N ILE A 33 -19.44 -28.16 -5.77
CA ILE A 33 -20.21 -27.40 -4.76
C ILE A 33 -19.25 -26.53 -3.96
N GLU A 34 -19.50 -25.23 -3.94
CA GLU A 34 -18.72 -24.27 -3.14
C GLU A 34 -18.95 -24.43 -1.63
N VAL A 35 -17.89 -24.30 -0.85
CA VAL A 35 -17.93 -24.25 0.60
C VAL A 35 -18.54 -22.92 1.03
N HIS A 36 -19.61 -23.02 1.84
CA HIS A 36 -20.30 -21.82 2.32
C HIS A 36 -19.34 -20.86 3.05
N PRO A 37 -19.45 -19.52 2.86
CA PRO A 37 -18.55 -18.53 3.48
C PRO A 37 -18.42 -18.61 5.01
N ARG A 38 -19.44 -19.16 5.68
CA ARG A 38 -19.49 -19.34 7.14
C ARG A 38 -19.34 -20.79 7.58
N HIS A 39 -18.96 -21.70 6.68
CA HIS A 39 -18.71 -23.09 7.03
C HIS A 39 -17.57 -23.14 8.08
N PRO A 40 -17.76 -23.74 9.26
CA PRO A 40 -16.78 -23.69 10.33
C PRO A 40 -15.38 -24.11 9.86
N TYR A 41 -14.36 -23.37 10.29
CA TYR A 41 -12.94 -23.51 9.92
C TYR A 41 -12.58 -23.25 8.45
N ALA A 42 -13.39 -23.73 7.50
CA ALA A 42 -13.08 -23.70 6.07
C ALA A 42 -13.58 -22.44 5.35
N GLY A 43 -14.72 -21.90 5.80
CA GLY A 43 -15.39 -20.77 5.15
C GLY A 43 -14.52 -19.52 5.12
N LYS A 44 -14.68 -18.69 4.07
CA LYS A 44 -13.87 -17.48 3.87
C LYS A 44 -13.97 -16.45 5.01
N LEU A 45 -15.05 -16.44 5.80
CA LEU A 45 -15.30 -15.41 6.83
C LEU A 45 -15.02 -15.85 8.27
N VAL A 46 -14.57 -17.09 8.49
CA VAL A 46 -14.52 -17.69 9.85
C VAL A 46 -13.37 -17.20 10.71
N PHE A 47 -12.33 -16.62 10.11
CA PHE A 47 -11.20 -15.98 10.81
C PHE A 47 -11.20 -14.46 10.61
N THR A 48 -12.37 -13.88 10.31
CA THR A 48 -12.53 -12.46 10.01
C THR A 48 -13.25 -11.74 11.14
N ALA A 49 -12.68 -10.63 11.63
CA ALA A 49 -13.37 -9.75 12.57
C ALA A 49 -13.80 -8.45 11.88
N PHE A 50 -15.11 -8.19 11.88
CA PHE A 50 -15.70 -6.98 11.28
C PHE A 50 -15.87 -5.83 12.28
N SER A 51 -15.89 -6.14 13.58
CA SER A 51 -16.07 -5.14 14.64
C SER A 51 -14.72 -4.61 15.11
N GLY A 52 -14.58 -3.28 15.19
CA GLY A 52 -13.37 -2.64 15.74
C GLY A 52 -13.04 -3.09 17.17
N SER A 53 -14.05 -3.36 18.00
CA SER A 53 -13.81 -3.88 19.37
C SER A 53 -13.27 -5.32 19.38
N HIS A 54 -13.74 -6.15 18.44
CA HIS A 54 -13.19 -7.51 18.28
C HIS A 54 -11.77 -7.44 17.74
N GLN A 55 -11.51 -6.57 16.76
CA GLN A 55 -10.19 -6.35 16.20
C GLN A 55 -9.19 -5.89 17.25
N ASP A 56 -9.55 -4.92 18.10
CA ASP A 56 -8.69 -4.44 19.19
C ASP A 56 -8.39 -5.53 20.22
N ALA A 57 -9.39 -6.32 20.61
CA ALA A 57 -9.21 -7.43 21.54
C ALA A 57 -8.30 -8.53 20.97
N ILE A 58 -8.47 -8.88 19.70
CA ILE A 58 -7.60 -9.85 19.01
C ILE A 58 -6.18 -9.30 18.92
N ARG A 59 -5.99 -8.02 18.54
CA ARG A 59 -4.67 -7.38 18.47
C ARG A 59 -3.93 -7.43 19.82
N LYS A 60 -4.61 -7.03 20.90
CA LYS A 60 -4.05 -7.09 22.26
C LYS A 60 -3.70 -8.52 22.68
N GLY A 61 -4.53 -9.48 22.31
CA GLY A 61 -4.24 -10.90 22.55
C GLY A 61 -3.02 -11.37 21.76
N LEU A 62 -2.89 -10.96 20.50
CA LEU A 62 -1.74 -11.29 19.64
C LEU A 62 -0.41 -10.72 20.17
N GLU A 63 -0.44 -9.52 20.75
CA GLU A 63 0.72 -8.90 21.41
C GLU A 63 1.18 -9.65 22.68
N GLN A 64 0.33 -10.51 23.23
CA GLN A 64 0.55 -11.19 24.51
C GLN A 64 0.43 -12.71 24.41
N VAL A 65 0.56 -13.31 23.22
CA VAL A 65 0.35 -14.76 23.02
C VAL A 65 1.22 -15.59 23.97
N ASP A 66 2.52 -15.33 24.03
CA ASP A 66 3.45 -16.10 24.86
C ASP A 66 3.17 -15.92 26.36
N ALA A 67 2.91 -14.67 26.79
CA ALA A 67 2.58 -14.36 28.17
C ALA A 67 1.25 -15.01 28.60
N THR A 68 0.26 -15.00 27.70
CA THR A 68 -1.07 -15.60 27.93
C THR A 68 -0.96 -17.13 28.00
N ALA A 69 -0.20 -17.73 27.09
CA ALA A 69 0.04 -19.17 27.08
C ALA A 69 0.73 -19.63 28.38
N ALA A 70 1.77 -18.89 28.81
CA ALA A 70 2.46 -19.14 30.06
C ALA A 70 1.54 -18.97 31.29
N PHE A 71 0.73 -17.91 31.32
CA PHE A 71 -0.17 -17.61 32.45
C PHE A 71 -1.27 -18.67 32.62
N PHE A 72 -1.88 -19.12 31.53
CA PHE A 72 -2.97 -20.10 31.59
C PHE A 72 -2.48 -21.55 31.52
N HIS A 73 -1.18 -21.80 31.35
CA HIS A 73 -0.61 -23.13 31.12
C HIS A 73 -1.33 -23.91 30.01
N GLN A 74 -1.73 -23.20 28.96
CA GLN A 74 -2.39 -23.74 27.76
C GLN A 74 -1.76 -23.09 26.53
N GLY A 75 -1.88 -23.72 25.36
CA GLY A 75 -1.36 -23.14 24.11
C GLY A 75 -2.18 -21.92 23.67
N TRP A 76 -2.83 -22.02 22.51
CA TRP A 76 -3.59 -20.90 21.95
C TRP A 76 -4.73 -20.44 22.87
N LYS A 77 -4.70 -19.15 23.24
CA LYS A 77 -5.79 -18.49 23.98
C LYS A 77 -6.00 -17.08 23.44
N MET A 78 -7.01 -16.93 22.59
CA MET A 78 -7.30 -15.68 21.91
C MET A 78 -8.79 -15.32 22.03
N PRO A 79 -9.14 -14.05 22.28
CA PRO A 79 -10.53 -13.61 22.13
C PRO A 79 -11.06 -13.88 20.72
N TYR A 80 -12.27 -14.43 20.61
CA TYR A 80 -13.00 -14.65 19.35
C TYR A 80 -12.39 -15.65 18.34
N LEU A 81 -11.13 -16.07 18.49
CA LEU A 81 -10.47 -17.07 17.65
C LEU A 81 -10.23 -18.36 18.42
N HIS A 82 -10.97 -19.42 18.06
CA HIS A 82 -10.93 -20.71 18.78
C HIS A 82 -9.67 -21.55 18.55
N ILE A 83 -8.96 -21.31 17.45
CA ILE A 83 -7.67 -21.92 17.09
C ILE A 83 -6.78 -20.82 16.48
N ASP A 84 -5.47 -21.04 16.42
CA ASP A 84 -4.61 -20.21 15.59
C ASP A 84 -4.98 -20.48 14.12
N PRO A 85 -5.38 -19.46 13.32
CA PRO A 85 -5.63 -19.66 11.90
C PRO A 85 -4.44 -20.29 11.17
N LYS A 86 -3.21 -20.06 11.65
CA LYS A 86 -1.98 -20.61 11.05
C LYS A 86 -1.92 -22.14 11.14
N ASP A 87 -2.49 -22.73 12.19
CA ASP A 87 -2.53 -24.19 12.39
C ASP A 87 -3.29 -24.90 11.26
N VAL A 88 -4.13 -24.17 10.52
CA VAL A 88 -4.91 -24.68 9.40
C VAL A 88 -4.55 -24.01 8.06
N GLY A 89 -3.40 -23.34 7.99
CA GLY A 89 -2.92 -22.70 6.77
C GLY A 89 -3.69 -21.44 6.38
N ARG A 90 -4.29 -20.77 7.37
CA ARG A 90 -5.07 -19.54 7.19
C ARG A 90 -4.43 -18.39 7.97
N SER A 91 -4.96 -17.19 7.76
CA SER A 91 -4.60 -15.99 8.51
C SER A 91 -5.85 -15.35 9.13
N TYR A 92 -5.67 -14.69 10.26
CA TYR A 92 -6.65 -13.75 10.78
C TYR A 92 -6.76 -12.54 9.84
N GLU A 93 -7.99 -12.21 9.44
CA GLU A 93 -8.25 -11.10 8.52
C GLU A 93 -9.00 -9.96 9.22
N GLN A 94 -8.42 -8.76 9.18
CA GLN A 94 -9.10 -7.52 9.54
C GLN A 94 -9.81 -6.98 8.31
N LEU A 95 -11.10 -7.31 8.16
CA LEU A 95 -11.89 -6.83 7.05
C LEU A 95 -12.56 -5.51 7.43
N ILE A 96 -12.28 -4.47 6.64
CA ILE A 96 -12.77 -3.11 6.87
C ILE A 96 -13.95 -2.88 5.93
N ARG A 97 -15.08 -2.45 6.50
CA ARG A 97 -16.20 -1.94 5.71
C ARG A 97 -15.98 -0.46 5.42
N ILE A 98 -15.69 -0.16 4.17
CA ILE A 98 -15.67 1.23 3.69
C ILE A 98 -17.03 1.50 3.07
N ASN A 99 -17.87 2.24 3.79
CA ASN A 99 -19.06 2.83 3.21
C ASN A 99 -18.80 4.30 2.85
N SER A 100 -19.73 4.94 2.17
CA SER A 100 -19.65 6.35 1.78
C SER A 100 -19.50 7.33 2.96
N GLN A 101 -19.64 6.86 4.21
CA GLN A 101 -19.38 7.63 5.44
C GLN A 101 -18.04 7.33 6.12
N SER A 102 -17.39 6.19 5.86
CA SER A 102 -16.10 5.80 6.48
C SER A 102 -14.92 6.72 6.10
N GLY A 103 -15.14 7.66 5.17
CA GLY A 103 -14.44 8.93 5.09
C GLY A 103 -13.02 8.86 4.50
N LYS A 104 -12.66 9.92 3.76
CA LYS A 104 -11.33 10.15 3.15
C LYS A 104 -10.17 9.98 4.15
N GLY A 105 -10.41 10.20 5.46
CA GLY A 105 -9.44 10.03 6.53
C GLY A 105 -9.32 8.63 7.11
N GLY A 106 -10.32 7.76 6.96
CA GLY A 106 -10.29 6.39 7.52
C GLY A 106 -9.24 5.52 6.83
N VAL A 107 -9.14 5.63 5.50
CA VAL A 107 -8.15 4.92 4.69
C VAL A 107 -6.71 5.33 5.04
N ALA A 108 -6.48 6.64 5.16
CA ALA A 108 -5.17 7.16 5.56
C ALA A 108 -4.78 6.69 6.96
N PHE A 109 -5.72 6.68 7.91
CA PHE A 109 -5.48 6.15 9.25
C PHE A 109 -5.06 4.67 9.25
N ILE A 110 -5.67 3.84 8.40
CA ILE A 110 -5.30 2.43 8.25
C ILE A 110 -3.88 2.30 7.68
N LEU A 111 -3.55 3.08 6.64
CA LEU A 111 -2.20 3.13 6.07
C LEU A 111 -1.15 3.52 7.12
N GLU A 112 -1.45 4.50 7.96
CA GLU A 112 -0.58 4.95 9.04
C GLU A 112 -0.41 3.87 10.13
N LYS A 113 -1.52 3.31 10.62
CA LYS A 113 -1.51 2.40 11.77
C LYS A 113 -0.99 1.00 11.44
N GLU A 114 -1.44 0.42 10.34
CA GLU A 114 -1.10 -0.96 9.98
C GLU A 114 0.21 -1.06 9.20
N PHE A 115 0.56 -0.01 8.45
CA PHE A 115 1.70 -0.06 7.51
C PHE A 115 2.76 1.01 7.74
N GLY A 116 2.55 1.96 8.67
CA GLY A 116 3.50 3.05 8.90
C GLY A 116 3.63 4.01 7.71
N ILE A 117 2.60 4.09 6.87
CA ILE A 117 2.56 4.94 5.67
C ILE A 117 1.86 6.25 6.03
N PHE A 118 2.65 7.31 6.21
CA PHE A 118 2.17 8.64 6.60
C PHE A 118 1.99 9.53 5.36
N ALA A 119 0.92 9.32 4.62
CA ALA A 119 0.62 10.13 3.44
C ALA A 119 0.24 11.57 3.83
N PRO A 120 0.67 12.61 3.08
CA PRO A 120 0.26 13.99 3.32
C PRO A 120 -1.26 14.15 3.31
N LYS A 121 -1.79 15.06 4.15
CA LYS A 121 -3.24 15.32 4.23
C LYS A 121 -3.86 15.69 2.88
N ALA A 122 -3.12 16.40 2.04
CA ALA A 122 -3.56 16.79 0.69
C ALA A 122 -3.85 15.58 -0.22
N MET A 123 -3.17 14.46 0.02
CA MET A 123 -3.27 13.23 -0.75
C MET A 123 -4.39 12.29 -0.27
N HIS A 124 -4.89 12.47 0.97
CA HIS A 124 -5.93 11.62 1.55
C HIS A 124 -7.19 11.50 0.67
N PRO A 125 -7.73 12.58 0.06
CA PRO A 125 -8.88 12.47 -0.84
C PRO A 125 -8.61 11.58 -2.06
N ALA A 126 -7.41 11.68 -2.64
CA ALA A 126 -7.01 10.90 -3.80
C ALA A 126 -6.90 9.41 -3.46
N ILE A 127 -6.25 9.08 -2.34
CA ILE A 127 -6.11 7.70 -1.85
C ILE A 127 -7.49 7.11 -1.54
N GLY A 128 -8.34 7.86 -0.82
CA GLY A 128 -9.70 7.44 -0.49
C GLY A 128 -10.52 7.13 -1.74
N ALA A 129 -10.44 7.96 -2.78
CA ALA A 129 -11.15 7.73 -4.04
C ALA A 129 -10.68 6.46 -4.77
N ALA A 130 -9.37 6.19 -4.81
CA ALA A 130 -8.81 4.98 -5.43
C ALA A 130 -9.28 3.71 -4.70
N VAL A 131 -9.24 3.73 -3.37
CA VAL A 131 -9.69 2.61 -2.52
C VAL A 131 -11.20 2.41 -2.64
N GLN A 132 -11.99 3.48 -2.65
CA GLN A 132 -13.44 3.43 -2.81
C GLN A 132 -13.84 2.74 -4.11
N LYS A 133 -13.19 3.10 -5.24
CA LYS A 133 -13.45 2.48 -6.55
C LYS A 133 -13.26 0.96 -6.53
N VAL A 134 -12.24 0.48 -5.81
CA VAL A 134 -11.97 -0.96 -5.67
C VAL A 134 -12.95 -1.62 -4.70
N ALA A 135 -13.24 -1.00 -3.57
CA ALA A 135 -14.20 -1.51 -2.59
C ALA A 135 -15.60 -1.68 -3.20
N GLU A 136 -16.07 -0.72 -4.00
CA GLU A 136 -17.37 -0.80 -4.69
C GLU A 136 -17.46 -2.00 -5.64
N SER A 137 -16.37 -2.33 -6.35
CA SER A 137 -16.31 -3.52 -7.20
C SER A 137 -16.36 -4.85 -6.43
N ARG A 138 -16.13 -4.82 -5.11
CA ARG A 138 -16.10 -5.98 -4.21
C ARG A 138 -17.24 -5.98 -3.19
N GLY A 139 -18.30 -5.20 -3.41
CA GLY A 139 -19.47 -5.16 -2.51
C GLY A 139 -19.27 -4.34 -1.23
N GLY A 140 -18.32 -3.39 -1.23
CA GLY A 140 -18.07 -2.45 -0.12
C GLY A 140 -17.14 -2.97 0.98
N GLU A 141 -16.57 -4.15 0.79
CA GLU A 141 -15.65 -4.79 1.73
C GLU A 141 -14.22 -4.79 1.18
N ILE A 142 -13.26 -4.34 1.99
CA ILE A 142 -11.84 -4.29 1.61
C ILE A 142 -10.94 -4.57 2.80
N SER A 143 -9.89 -5.38 2.62
CA SER A 143 -8.93 -5.66 3.68
C SER A 143 -7.89 -4.54 3.83
N ALA A 144 -7.21 -4.46 4.96
CA ALA A 144 -6.08 -3.53 5.13
C ALA A 144 -4.97 -3.80 4.08
N ALA A 145 -4.70 -5.07 3.78
CA ALA A 145 -3.73 -5.47 2.77
C ALA A 145 -4.13 -4.99 1.36
N ASP A 146 -5.42 -5.08 1.01
CA ASP A 146 -5.95 -4.54 -0.24
C ASP A 146 -5.80 -3.01 -0.29
N ILE A 147 -6.09 -2.30 0.82
CA ILE A 147 -5.91 -0.85 0.89
C ILE A 147 -4.46 -0.46 0.57
N ARG A 148 -3.49 -1.15 1.18
CA ARG A 148 -2.07 -0.93 0.89
C ARG A 148 -1.75 -1.24 -0.57
N LYS A 149 -2.24 -2.35 -1.09
CA LYS A 149 -2.02 -2.75 -2.49
C LYS A 149 -2.55 -1.69 -3.46
N VAL A 150 -3.77 -1.20 -3.22
CA VAL A 150 -4.38 -0.12 -4.03
C VAL A 150 -3.53 1.16 -3.95
N PHE A 151 -3.05 1.52 -2.76
CA PHE A 151 -2.12 2.65 -2.61
C PHE A 151 -0.84 2.45 -3.43
N GLU A 152 -0.19 1.29 -3.32
CA GLU A 152 1.04 0.98 -4.04
C GLU A 152 0.81 1.04 -5.57
N GLU A 153 -0.25 0.41 -6.08
CA GLU A 153 -0.56 0.34 -7.52
C GLU A 153 -0.98 1.68 -8.15
N ASN A 154 -1.55 2.59 -7.35
CA ASN A 154 -2.10 3.85 -7.85
C ASN A 154 -1.21 5.07 -7.59
N PHE A 155 -0.19 4.94 -6.72
CA PHE A 155 0.62 6.09 -6.33
C PHE A 155 2.12 5.82 -6.29
N VAL A 156 2.58 4.59 -6.01
CA VAL A 156 3.99 4.32 -5.70
C VAL A 156 4.73 3.80 -6.93
N ASN A 157 5.85 4.45 -7.29
CA ASN A 157 6.75 4.02 -8.37
C ASN A 157 6.01 3.73 -9.70
N LEU A 158 5.05 4.58 -10.05
CA LEU A 158 4.21 4.35 -11.22
C LEU A 158 5.02 4.41 -12.50
N THR A 159 4.84 3.38 -13.33
CA THR A 159 5.32 3.38 -14.71
C THR A 159 4.29 4.02 -15.64
N GLY A 160 4.78 4.62 -16.72
CA GLY A 160 3.97 5.34 -17.68
C GLY A 160 4.85 5.99 -18.76
N PRO A 161 4.31 6.99 -19.47
CA PRO A 161 5.03 7.62 -20.57
C PRO A 161 6.32 8.30 -20.10
N TYR A 162 6.33 8.85 -18.88
CA TYR A 162 7.50 9.51 -18.31
C TYR A 162 8.39 8.52 -17.58
N ASN A 163 9.66 8.53 -17.95
CA ASN A 163 10.72 7.87 -17.22
C ASN A 163 11.89 8.84 -17.13
N LEU A 164 12.60 8.84 -16.01
CA LEU A 164 13.88 9.53 -15.94
C LEU A 164 14.97 8.55 -15.50
N SER A 165 16.10 8.63 -16.20
CA SER A 165 17.24 7.73 -16.08
C SER A 165 18.56 8.50 -16.15
N GLU A 166 19.67 7.79 -15.90
CA GLU A 166 21.02 8.32 -16.07
C GLU A 166 21.28 9.63 -15.31
N TYR A 167 20.87 9.68 -14.04
CA TYR A 167 21.11 10.83 -13.18
C TYR A 167 22.58 10.89 -12.78
N SER A 168 23.28 11.90 -13.26
CA SER A 168 24.62 12.24 -12.81
C SER A 168 24.60 13.57 -12.06
N ARG A 169 25.14 13.57 -10.84
CA ARG A 169 25.48 14.83 -10.16
C ARG A 169 26.77 15.33 -10.79
N ILE A 170 26.71 16.47 -11.47
CA ILE A 170 27.86 17.03 -12.18
C ILE A 170 28.76 17.81 -11.21
N THR A 171 28.16 18.64 -10.35
CA THR A 171 28.89 19.50 -9.42
C THR A 171 28.12 19.68 -8.12
N GLN A 172 28.81 19.60 -6.98
CA GLN A 172 28.29 20.00 -5.67
C GLN A 172 29.15 21.14 -5.14
N ASN A 173 28.69 22.38 -5.29
CA ASN A 173 29.36 23.51 -4.64
C ASN A 173 28.79 23.64 -3.23
N ILE A 174 29.37 22.88 -2.29
CA ILE A 174 28.91 22.78 -0.89
C ILE A 174 28.84 24.18 -0.24
N ALA A 175 29.80 25.06 -0.55
CA ALA A 175 29.86 26.42 -0.02
C ALA A 175 28.69 27.31 -0.46
N LYS A 176 28.03 27.01 -1.60
CA LYS A 176 26.87 27.76 -2.12
C LYS A 176 25.55 26.99 -2.03
N GLY A 177 25.56 25.76 -1.49
CA GLY A 177 24.36 24.91 -1.41
C GLY A 177 23.73 24.57 -2.77
N GLN A 178 24.47 24.69 -3.87
CA GLN A 178 23.96 24.42 -5.22
C GLN A 178 24.39 23.04 -5.72
N VAL A 179 23.43 22.30 -6.27
CA VAL A 179 23.62 21.01 -6.92
C VAL A 179 23.29 21.17 -8.40
N GLU A 180 24.20 20.72 -9.25
CA GLU A 180 23.97 20.58 -10.70
C GLU A 180 23.76 19.10 -11.05
N VAL A 181 22.68 18.83 -11.77
CA VAL A 181 22.30 17.48 -12.19
C VAL A 181 22.09 17.43 -13.69
N GLN A 182 22.55 16.35 -14.30
CA GLN A 182 22.15 15.95 -15.63
C GLN A 182 21.37 14.64 -15.54
N PHE A 183 20.31 14.55 -16.34
CA PHE A 183 19.47 13.36 -16.41
C PHE A 183 18.85 13.24 -17.80
N LYS A 184 18.48 12.01 -18.16
CA LYS A 184 17.68 11.75 -19.36
C LYS A 184 16.22 11.64 -18.98
N LEU A 185 15.39 12.46 -19.60
CA LEU A 185 13.95 12.35 -19.59
C LEU A 185 13.51 11.58 -20.84
N ARG A 186 12.80 10.48 -20.65
CA ARG A 186 12.06 9.79 -21.71
C ARG A 186 10.57 10.07 -21.55
N CYS A 187 9.92 10.46 -22.64
CA CYS A 187 8.47 10.54 -22.76
C CYS A 187 8.04 9.72 -23.98
N ASN A 188 7.42 8.55 -23.78
CA ASN A 188 7.15 7.58 -24.85
C ASN A 188 8.43 7.24 -25.65
N ASP A 189 8.48 7.59 -26.92
CA ASP A 189 9.63 7.34 -27.82
C ASP A 189 10.60 8.52 -27.92
N GLN A 190 10.29 9.64 -27.27
CA GLN A 190 11.14 10.84 -27.26
C GLN A 190 12.05 10.83 -26.03
N THR A 191 13.32 11.19 -26.23
CA THR A 191 14.31 11.29 -25.15
C THR A 191 15.00 12.64 -25.23
N GLU A 192 15.06 13.34 -24.10
CA GLU A 192 15.78 14.60 -23.91
C GLU A 192 16.81 14.46 -22.80
N THR A 193 18.02 14.97 -23.02
CA THR A 193 19.02 15.11 -21.94
C THR A 193 18.93 16.52 -21.39
N LEU A 194 18.69 16.63 -20.08
CA LEU A 194 18.48 17.90 -19.39
C LEU A 194 19.58 18.12 -18.37
N THR A 195 20.07 19.36 -18.29
CA THR A 195 20.99 19.81 -17.25
C THR A 195 20.37 20.98 -16.49
N ALA A 196 20.34 20.88 -15.16
CA ALA A 196 19.72 21.89 -14.31
C ALA A 196 20.41 22.02 -12.96
N ARG A 197 20.22 23.18 -12.34
CA ARG A 197 20.76 23.53 -11.03
C ARG A 197 19.63 23.82 -10.05
N GLY A 198 19.85 23.49 -8.79
CA GLY A 198 18.93 23.78 -7.69
C GLY A 198 19.64 23.74 -6.35
N ASN A 199 18.91 24.07 -5.29
CA ASN A 199 19.38 23.98 -3.90
C ASN A 199 19.34 22.53 -3.33
N GLY A 200 19.06 21.55 -4.19
CA GLY A 200 18.98 20.14 -3.87
C GLY A 200 18.61 19.33 -5.10
N LEU A 201 18.66 17.99 -5.01
CA LEU A 201 18.37 17.10 -6.14
C LEU A 201 16.97 17.33 -6.71
N LEU A 202 15.94 17.29 -5.85
CA LEU A 202 14.54 17.44 -6.28
C LEU A 202 14.30 18.79 -6.95
N SER A 203 14.87 19.86 -6.40
CA SER A 203 14.79 21.22 -6.96
C SER A 203 15.46 21.32 -8.33
N ALA A 204 16.66 20.74 -8.48
CA ALA A 204 17.38 20.74 -9.74
C ALA A 204 16.66 19.92 -10.82
N VAL A 205 16.19 18.70 -10.48
CA VAL A 205 15.41 17.86 -11.40
C VAL A 205 14.11 18.55 -11.80
N THR A 206 13.36 19.10 -10.85
CA THR A 206 12.13 19.86 -11.12
C THR A 206 12.40 21.05 -12.06
N GLY A 207 13.46 21.82 -11.80
CA GLY A 207 13.87 22.93 -12.65
C GLY A 207 14.28 22.49 -14.07
N GLY A 208 14.87 21.30 -14.21
CA GLY A 208 15.18 20.71 -15.51
C GLY A 208 13.91 20.29 -16.26
N LEU A 209 12.99 19.60 -15.58
CA LEU A 209 11.73 19.15 -16.17
C LEU A 209 10.87 20.31 -16.66
N LYS A 210 10.84 21.43 -15.92
CA LYS A 210 10.12 22.66 -16.32
C LYS A 210 10.63 23.29 -17.63
N LYS A 211 11.84 22.93 -18.10
CA LYS A 211 12.40 23.41 -19.38
C LYS A 211 12.07 22.49 -20.56
N SER A 212 11.66 21.26 -20.30
CA SER A 212 11.30 20.30 -21.33
C SER A 212 9.93 20.63 -21.92
N LYS A 213 9.79 20.46 -23.24
CA LYS A 213 8.49 20.55 -23.91
C LYS A 213 7.66 19.28 -23.79
N LEU A 214 8.28 18.19 -23.32
CA LEU A 214 7.63 16.89 -23.15
C LEU A 214 6.77 16.83 -21.89
N VAL A 215 7.07 17.67 -20.89
CA VAL A 215 6.43 17.67 -19.58
C VAL A 215 5.44 18.84 -19.52
N PRO A 216 4.19 18.63 -19.06
CA PRO A 216 3.25 19.72 -18.90
C PRO A 216 3.75 20.73 -17.87
N PRO A 217 3.44 22.03 -18.01
CA PRO A 217 3.80 23.02 -17.02
C PRO A 217 3.17 22.71 -15.66
N PHE A 218 3.99 22.61 -14.61
CA PHE A 218 3.54 22.32 -13.24
C PHE A 218 4.28 23.15 -12.19
N GLU A 219 3.74 23.19 -10.98
CA GLU A 219 4.41 23.64 -9.76
C GLU A 219 4.50 22.51 -8.75
N LEU A 220 5.63 22.43 -8.04
CA LEU A 220 5.79 21.51 -6.91
C LEU A 220 5.16 22.16 -5.68
N GLU A 221 4.11 21.57 -5.13
CA GLU A 221 3.37 22.13 -3.99
C GLU A 221 3.75 21.49 -2.66
N ASP A 222 3.93 20.18 -2.65
CA ASP A 222 4.20 19.44 -1.41
C ASP A 222 5.27 18.39 -1.62
N TYR A 223 6.07 18.16 -0.59
CA TYR A 223 7.07 17.10 -0.51
C TYR A 223 7.22 16.64 0.93
N SER A 224 7.09 15.35 1.15
CA SER A 224 7.42 14.71 2.43
C SER A 224 8.17 13.41 2.19
N GLU A 225 8.99 13.01 3.15
CA GLU A 225 9.75 11.76 3.09
C GLU A 225 9.88 11.14 4.48
N HIS A 226 9.71 9.82 4.52
CA HIS A 226 9.81 9.05 5.75
C HIS A 226 10.47 7.69 5.49
N THR A 227 11.13 7.15 6.51
CA THR A 227 11.67 5.79 6.47
C THR A 227 10.55 4.78 6.71
N LEU A 228 10.44 3.80 5.82
CA LEU A 228 9.56 2.66 5.92
C LEU A 228 10.37 1.42 6.37
N GLY A 229 10.09 0.94 7.57
CA GLY A 229 10.84 -0.14 8.24
C GLY A 229 11.78 0.37 9.33
N LYS A 230 12.40 -0.55 10.06
CA LYS A 230 13.22 -0.24 11.25
C LYS A 230 14.64 -0.82 11.19
N ASP A 231 15.00 -1.51 10.11
CA ASP A 231 16.26 -2.23 9.98
C ASP A 231 17.15 -1.66 8.86
N LYS A 232 18.32 -2.26 8.67
CA LYS A 232 19.29 -1.88 7.62
C LYS A 232 18.77 -2.00 6.19
N ASN A 233 17.62 -2.66 5.98
CA ASN A 233 16.96 -2.82 4.70
C ASN A 233 15.76 -1.89 4.54
N ALA A 234 15.57 -0.95 5.48
CA ALA A 234 14.50 0.02 5.43
C ALA A 234 14.55 0.81 4.12
N LYS A 235 13.39 0.98 3.50
CA LYS A 235 13.23 1.79 2.28
C LYS A 235 12.82 3.19 2.69
N ALA A 236 13.23 4.19 1.92
CA ALA A 236 12.59 5.49 2.00
C ALA A 236 11.25 5.44 1.23
N LEU A 237 10.30 6.23 1.69
CA LEU A 237 9.03 6.52 1.03
C LEU A 237 8.87 8.03 0.96
N ALA A 238 8.83 8.58 -0.24
CA ALA A 238 8.61 10.00 -0.48
C ALA A 238 7.25 10.22 -1.14
N PHE A 239 6.65 11.35 -0.84
CA PHE A 239 5.40 11.83 -1.42
C PHE A 239 5.65 13.19 -2.07
N VAL A 240 5.06 13.40 -3.24
CA VAL A 240 5.17 14.62 -4.02
C VAL A 240 3.78 15.03 -4.49
N GLY A 241 3.40 16.28 -4.28
CA GLY A 241 2.23 16.91 -4.89
C GLY A 241 2.65 17.90 -5.98
N ILE A 242 2.18 17.70 -7.21
CA ILE A 242 2.37 18.66 -8.31
C ILE A 242 1.04 19.29 -8.72
N ARG A 243 1.04 20.61 -8.91
CA ARG A 243 -0.09 21.37 -9.43
C ARG A 243 0.12 21.64 -10.92
N LEU A 244 -0.73 21.08 -11.77
CA LEU A 244 -0.69 21.39 -13.21
C LEU A 244 -1.14 22.83 -13.45
N LYS A 245 -0.35 23.64 -14.15
CA LYS A 245 -0.71 25.05 -14.42
C LYS A 245 -1.90 25.20 -15.35
N GLU A 246 -2.08 24.25 -16.25
CA GLU A 246 -3.15 24.27 -17.25
C GLU A 246 -4.54 24.01 -16.64
N THR A 247 -4.64 23.08 -15.68
CA THR A 247 -5.92 22.64 -15.10
C THR A 247 -6.13 23.09 -13.66
N GLY A 248 -5.06 23.50 -12.96
CA GLY A 248 -5.10 23.75 -11.51
C GLY A 248 -5.28 22.47 -10.68
N GLU A 249 -5.16 21.29 -11.28
CA GLU A 249 -5.36 20.01 -10.59
C GLU A 249 -4.11 19.63 -9.77
N LEU A 250 -4.34 19.16 -8.53
CA LEU A 250 -3.31 18.57 -7.69
C LEU A 250 -3.16 17.10 -8.04
N ILE A 251 -1.95 16.71 -8.42
CA ILE A 251 -1.60 15.34 -8.73
C ILE A 251 -0.53 14.87 -7.75
N ASP A 252 -0.90 13.93 -6.90
CA ASP A 252 0.02 13.31 -5.96
C ASP A 252 0.69 12.08 -6.57
N GLY A 253 1.96 11.87 -6.24
CA GLY A 253 2.73 10.67 -6.50
C GLY A 253 3.57 10.27 -5.30
N ALA A 254 3.90 8.99 -5.20
CA ALA A 254 4.77 8.46 -4.17
C ALA A 254 5.91 7.65 -4.80
N GLY A 255 7.05 7.60 -4.12
CA GLY A 255 8.23 6.90 -4.57
C GLY A 255 8.81 6.09 -3.43
N SER A 256 9.26 4.87 -3.69
CA SER A 256 9.94 4.04 -2.69
C SER A 256 11.20 3.40 -3.23
N HIS A 257 12.33 3.64 -2.56
CA HIS A 257 13.62 3.03 -2.88
C HIS A 257 14.48 2.93 -1.61
N SER A 258 15.51 2.09 -1.61
CA SER A 258 16.56 2.08 -0.58
C SER A 258 17.49 3.31 -0.61
N ASP A 259 17.35 4.17 -1.62
CA ASP A 259 18.18 5.35 -1.86
C ASP A 259 17.25 6.56 -1.81
N ILE A 260 17.51 7.46 -0.87
CA ILE A 260 16.73 8.68 -0.62
C ILE A 260 16.62 9.55 -1.88
N ALA A 261 17.73 9.73 -2.59
CA ALA A 261 17.77 10.55 -3.80
C ALA A 261 16.88 9.94 -4.91
N ARG A 262 16.91 8.62 -5.07
CA ARG A 262 16.05 7.93 -6.04
C ARG A 262 14.59 7.94 -5.62
N THR A 263 14.31 7.87 -4.32
CA THR A 263 12.95 7.88 -3.75
C THR A 263 12.23 9.18 -4.12
N ALA A 264 12.86 10.34 -3.89
CA ALA A 264 12.29 11.64 -4.24
C ALA A 264 11.99 11.76 -5.74
N VAL A 265 12.91 11.31 -6.60
CA VAL A 265 12.70 11.37 -8.05
C VAL A 265 11.62 10.40 -8.50
N ALA A 266 11.56 9.19 -7.94
CA ALA A 266 10.51 8.21 -8.23
C ALA A 266 9.12 8.75 -7.85
N ALA A 267 9.00 9.51 -6.75
CA ALA A 267 7.75 10.16 -6.36
C ALA A 267 7.30 11.19 -7.41
N LEU A 268 8.22 12.02 -7.89
CA LEU A 268 7.94 13.01 -8.93
C LEU A 268 7.55 12.36 -10.27
N VAL A 269 8.27 11.31 -10.69
CA VAL A 269 7.92 10.52 -11.88
C VAL A 269 6.53 9.91 -11.74
N SER A 270 6.20 9.39 -10.56
CA SER A 270 4.89 8.80 -10.30
C SER A 270 3.77 9.83 -10.43
N ALA A 271 3.96 11.05 -9.92
CA ALA A 271 3.02 12.15 -10.08
C ALA A 271 2.83 12.52 -11.56
N LEU A 272 3.92 12.63 -12.33
CA LEU A 272 3.85 12.89 -13.78
C LEU A 272 3.12 11.78 -14.53
N ASN A 273 3.42 10.51 -14.26
CA ASN A 273 2.75 9.37 -14.90
C ASN A 273 1.26 9.29 -14.53
N ARG A 274 0.90 9.64 -13.29
CA ARG A 274 -0.49 9.73 -12.88
C ARG A 274 -1.23 10.87 -13.60
N SER A 275 -0.57 12.01 -13.80
CA SER A 275 -1.11 13.13 -14.59
C SER A 275 -1.41 12.73 -16.04
N ALA A 276 -0.56 11.88 -16.64
CA ALA A 276 -0.79 11.38 -18.00
C ALA A 276 -1.99 10.43 -18.06
N ARG A 277 -2.12 9.51 -17.10
CA ARG A 277 -3.27 8.58 -17.04
C ARG A 277 -4.61 9.33 -16.97
N GLN A 278 -4.68 10.36 -16.13
CA GLN A 278 -5.90 11.18 -15.99
C GLN A 278 -6.23 12.03 -17.22
N ARG A 279 -5.25 12.34 -18.08
CA ARG A 279 -5.50 13.01 -19.37
C ARG A 279 -6.03 12.06 -20.44
N ILE A 280 -5.66 10.77 -20.37
CA ILE A 280 -6.13 9.74 -21.29
C ILE A 280 -7.53 9.24 -20.91
N GLU A 281 -7.86 9.22 -19.61
CA GLU A 281 -9.21 8.93 -19.10
C GLU A 281 -9.94 10.24 -18.76
N PRO A 282 -10.62 10.91 -19.72
CA PRO A 282 -11.40 12.09 -19.39
C PRO A 282 -12.48 11.73 -18.35
N LYS A 283 -12.66 12.60 -17.34
CA LYS A 283 -13.76 12.49 -16.38
C LYS A 283 -15.07 12.31 -17.16
N LYS A 284 -15.76 11.19 -16.95
CA LYS A 284 -17.16 11.06 -17.37
C LYS A 284 -17.92 12.20 -16.67
N ALA A 285 -18.45 13.11 -17.49
CA ALA A 285 -19.29 14.22 -17.04
C ALA A 285 -20.58 13.71 -16.40
#